data_AF-A0A535FPQ8-F1
#
_entry.id   AF-A0A535FPQ8-F1
#
_cell.length_a   1.000
_cell.length_b   1.000
_cell.length_c   1.000
_cell.angle_alpha   90.00
_cell.angle_beta   90.00
_cell.angle_gamma   90.00
#
_symmetry.space_group_name_H-M   'P 1'
#
loop_
_entity.id
_entity.type
_entity.pdbx_description
1 polymer ?
#
loop_
_entity_poly.entity_id
_entity_poly.type
_entity_poly.pdbx_seq_one_letter_code
_entity_poly.pdbx_strand_id
1 'polypeptide(L)'
;MENTSNTQHGERAEGWPALPMADDAVAFPTLDDSELAVLEALGSRRSVAVGEYLYREGDTTYDFYVILSGAAEIVVRSDGEERIITRHGPGQFLGELNLLSGQRVYLSARVVEPGEVIVVPRAALHHLIATAPTLGDTILVAFLARRSALLSGASAAIRVVGSRFSPESLRVREFLARNGIPHEWLDPDRDAAVERLLREFAVTPGELPVVIASGSVLRRPTPGGLAEYLGLTINSLPERCFDLVVVGAGPAGLAAAVYGASEGLRTLVVEMAAVGGQAGTSSRIENYLGFPTGISGGDLTQRAVVQAEKFGAHLTSPCTASSLREEAGHLVVRLSDGTDVAGRAV
;
A
#
# COMPACT_ATOMS: atom_id res chain seq x y z
N MET A 1 -36.48 -41.59 9.74
CA MET A 1 -35.88 -42.08 8.47
C MET A 1 -36.84 -41.61 7.40
N GLU A 2 -36.54 -40.68 6.51
CA GLU A 2 -35.27 -40.30 5.86
C GLU A 2 -35.19 -38.77 5.74
N ASN A 3 -33.96 -38.25 5.88
CA ASN A 3 -33.62 -36.85 5.65
C ASN A 3 -32.80 -36.81 4.36
N THR A 4 -33.38 -36.35 3.25
CA THR A 4 -32.67 -36.14 1.99
C THR A 4 -32.16 -34.70 1.91
N SER A 5 -30.84 -34.61 2.06
CA SER A 5 -29.95 -33.57 1.59
C SER A 5 -30.38 -32.92 0.28
N ASN A 6 -30.43 -31.59 0.24
CA ASN A 6 -30.31 -30.84 -1.00
C ASN A 6 -29.22 -29.77 -0.86
N THR A 7 -28.02 -30.14 -1.30
CA THR A 7 -26.92 -29.24 -1.63
C THR A 7 -27.25 -28.51 -2.94
N GLN A 8 -27.35 -27.18 -2.90
CA GLN A 8 -27.21 -26.35 -4.09
C GLN A 8 -26.03 -25.39 -3.89
N HIS A 9 -24.93 -25.74 -4.56
CA HIS A 9 -23.88 -24.83 -4.95
C HIS A 9 -24.49 -23.76 -5.86
N GLY A 10 -24.50 -22.51 -5.39
CA GLY A 10 -24.70 -21.35 -6.25
C GLY A 10 -23.38 -21.03 -6.94
N GLU A 11 -23.35 -21.24 -8.25
CA GLU A 11 -22.33 -20.73 -9.17
C GLU A 11 -22.12 -19.23 -8.93
N ARG A 12 -20.87 -18.84 -8.65
CA ARG A 12 -20.47 -17.44 -8.51
C ARG A 12 -20.33 -16.85 -9.91
N ALA A 13 -21.18 -15.88 -10.22
CA ALA A 13 -21.07 -15.05 -11.42
C ALA A 13 -19.71 -14.32 -11.44
N GLU A 14 -19.09 -14.26 -12.62
CA GLU A 14 -17.84 -13.55 -12.92
C GLU A 14 -17.97 -12.07 -12.56
N GLY A 15 -17.41 -11.72 -11.40
CA GLY A 15 -17.29 -10.38 -10.85
C GLY A 15 -16.21 -10.43 -9.79
N TRP A 16 -15.46 -9.34 -9.62
CA TRP A 16 -14.23 -9.27 -8.83
C TRP A 16 -14.30 -10.10 -7.53
N PRO A 17 -13.36 -11.04 -7.30
CA PRO A 17 -13.43 -11.91 -6.13
C PRO A 17 -13.53 -11.10 -4.83
N ALA A 18 -14.22 -11.66 -3.83
CA ALA A 18 -14.05 -11.20 -2.45
C ALA A 18 -12.55 -11.14 -2.14
N LEU A 19 -12.09 -10.14 -1.35
CA LEU A 19 -10.66 -10.08 -1.00
C LEU A 19 -10.28 -11.45 -0.44
N PRO A 20 -9.35 -12.17 -1.09
CA PRO A 20 -9.07 -13.54 -0.70
C PRO A 20 -8.60 -13.53 0.76
N MET A 21 -9.27 -14.33 1.60
CA MET A 21 -8.63 -14.76 2.83
C MET A 21 -7.34 -15.46 2.45
N ALA A 22 -6.27 -15.23 3.22
CA ALA A 22 -4.90 -15.64 2.95
C ALA A 22 -4.80 -17.14 2.57
N ASP A 23 -4.97 -17.41 1.28
CA ASP A 23 -4.56 -18.64 0.63
C ASP A 23 -3.17 -18.34 0.07
N ASP A 24 -2.18 -19.12 0.53
CA ASP A 24 -0.79 -18.97 0.12
C ASP A 24 -0.65 -19.07 -1.40
N ALA A 25 -1.49 -19.86 -2.08
CA ALA A 25 -1.46 -19.97 -3.54
C ALA A 25 -1.85 -18.65 -4.24
N VAL A 26 -2.74 -17.86 -3.63
CA VAL A 26 -3.20 -16.58 -4.17
C VAL A 26 -2.21 -15.47 -3.87
N ALA A 27 -1.63 -15.47 -2.66
CA ALA A 27 -0.61 -14.49 -2.28
C ALA A 27 0.74 -14.74 -2.97
N PHE A 28 1.06 -16.00 -3.32
CA PHE A 28 2.37 -16.39 -3.84
C PHE A 28 2.26 -17.24 -5.12
N PRO A 29 1.61 -16.74 -6.18
CA PRO A 29 1.47 -17.47 -7.43
C PRO A 29 2.83 -17.69 -8.08
N THR A 30 2.93 -18.77 -8.86
CA THR A 30 4.07 -19.07 -9.71
C THR A 30 3.70 -18.75 -11.14
N LEU A 31 4.48 -17.89 -11.79
CA LEU A 31 4.27 -17.46 -13.16
C LEU A 31 4.70 -18.54 -14.15
N ASP A 32 3.98 -18.65 -15.26
CA ASP A 32 4.36 -19.55 -16.36
C ASP A 32 5.39 -18.92 -17.31
N ASP A 33 5.95 -19.72 -18.22
CA ASP A 33 6.98 -19.28 -19.16
C ASP A 33 6.53 -18.11 -20.07
N SER A 34 5.23 -18.03 -20.38
CA SER A 34 4.68 -16.98 -21.22
C SER A 34 4.59 -15.65 -20.46
N GLU A 35 4.21 -15.70 -19.18
CA GLU A 35 4.20 -14.55 -18.28
C GLU A 35 5.61 -14.06 -17.98
N LEU A 36 6.57 -14.97 -17.78
CA LEU A 36 7.98 -14.64 -17.61
C LEU A 36 8.54 -13.92 -18.85
N ALA A 37 8.22 -14.38 -20.06
CA ALA A 37 8.68 -13.75 -21.30
C ALA A 37 8.19 -12.29 -21.44
N VAL A 38 6.96 -11.99 -20.99
CA VAL A 38 6.42 -10.63 -20.96
C VAL A 38 7.25 -9.74 -20.01
N LEU A 39 7.57 -10.25 -18.83
CA LEU A 39 8.37 -9.51 -17.84
C LEU A 39 9.81 -9.30 -18.28
N GLU A 40 10.41 -10.27 -18.98
CA GLU A 40 11.75 -10.14 -19.55
C GLU A 40 11.82 -9.05 -20.63
N ALA A 41 10.76 -8.89 -21.43
CA ALA A 41 10.70 -7.84 -22.45
C ALA A 41 10.62 -6.42 -21.84
N LEU A 42 10.13 -6.30 -20.61
CA LEU A 42 9.97 -5.02 -19.89
C LEU A 42 11.06 -4.76 -18.85
N GLY A 43 11.88 -5.77 -18.56
CA GLY A 43 12.87 -5.74 -17.51
C GLY A 43 14.27 -6.12 -18.00
N SER A 44 15.14 -6.40 -17.04
CA SER A 44 16.48 -6.92 -17.30
C SER A 44 16.79 -8.08 -16.38
N ARG A 45 17.49 -9.08 -16.90
CA ARG A 45 18.01 -10.18 -16.08
C ARG A 45 19.24 -9.72 -15.30
N ARG A 46 19.32 -10.14 -14.05
CA ARG A 46 20.44 -9.83 -13.15
C ARG A 46 20.77 -11.05 -12.30
N SER A 47 22.05 -11.37 -12.20
CA SER A 47 22.54 -12.36 -11.25
C SER A 47 22.59 -11.78 -9.84
N VAL A 48 22.27 -12.60 -8.84
CA VAL A 48 22.19 -12.20 -7.43
C VAL A 48 22.94 -13.17 -6.53
N ALA A 49 23.58 -12.64 -5.47
CA ALA A 49 24.39 -13.41 -4.54
C ALA A 49 23.73 -13.54 -3.16
N VAL A 50 24.09 -14.59 -2.41
CA VAL A 50 23.61 -14.79 -1.03
C VAL A 50 23.99 -13.59 -0.16
N GLY A 51 23.04 -13.10 0.63
CA GLY A 51 23.19 -11.94 1.51
C GLY A 51 22.97 -10.59 0.82
N GLU A 52 22.83 -10.57 -0.50
CA GLU A 52 22.40 -9.38 -1.25
C GLU A 52 20.96 -9.01 -0.88
N TYR A 53 20.67 -7.71 -0.76
CA TYR A 53 19.31 -7.23 -0.59
C TYR A 53 18.82 -6.65 -1.91
N LEU A 54 17.69 -7.14 -2.40
CA LEU A 54 17.04 -6.60 -3.60
C LEU A 54 16.35 -5.27 -3.30
N TYR A 55 15.87 -5.13 -2.07
CA TYR A 55 15.43 -3.88 -1.46
C TYR A 55 15.50 -4.01 0.06
N ARG A 56 15.65 -2.88 0.74
CA ARG A 56 15.78 -2.80 2.20
C ARG A 56 14.69 -1.94 2.79
N GLU A 57 14.30 -2.33 3.99
CA GLU A 57 13.52 -1.48 4.87
C GLU A 57 14.19 -0.11 5.00
N GLY A 58 13.42 0.96 4.75
CA GLY A 58 13.89 2.34 4.74
C GLY A 58 14.13 2.91 3.35
N ASP A 59 14.29 2.09 2.31
CA ASP A 59 14.38 2.56 0.92
C ASP A 59 13.12 3.36 0.57
N THR A 60 13.27 4.41 -0.23
CA THR A 60 12.12 5.26 -0.63
C THR A 60 11.16 4.52 -1.55
N THR A 61 11.68 3.63 -2.39
CA THR A 61 10.94 2.77 -3.31
C THR A 61 11.84 1.62 -3.78
N TYR A 62 11.32 0.72 -4.61
CA TYR A 62 12.03 -0.41 -5.18
C TYR A 62 11.42 -0.80 -6.53
N ASP A 63 12.11 -1.67 -7.27
CA ASP A 63 11.62 -2.24 -8.53
C ASP A 63 10.90 -3.57 -8.30
N PHE A 64 10.18 -4.05 -9.31
CA PHE A 64 9.52 -5.35 -9.27
C PHE A 64 10.52 -6.45 -9.61
N TYR A 65 10.57 -7.50 -8.78
CA TYR A 65 11.52 -8.61 -8.94
C TYR A 65 10.79 -9.93 -9.13
N VAL A 66 11.24 -10.74 -10.10
CA VAL A 66 10.81 -12.13 -10.28
C VAL A 66 12.01 -13.05 -10.18
N ILE A 67 11.91 -14.10 -9.37
CA ILE A 67 12.99 -15.08 -9.17
C ILE A 67 12.97 -16.08 -10.33
N LEU A 68 14.05 -16.16 -11.10
CA LEU A 68 14.23 -17.18 -12.16
C LEU A 68 14.93 -18.42 -11.61
N SER A 69 15.90 -18.23 -10.73
CA SER A 69 16.61 -19.29 -10.02
C SER A 69 17.10 -18.79 -8.66
N GLY A 70 17.36 -19.71 -7.73
CA GLY A 70 17.71 -19.38 -6.33
C GLY A 70 16.47 -19.03 -5.51
N ALA A 71 16.65 -18.21 -4.46
CA ALA A 71 15.57 -17.85 -3.55
C ALA A 71 15.86 -16.57 -2.76
N ALA A 72 14.79 -15.86 -2.40
CA ALA A 72 14.84 -14.69 -1.54
C ALA A 72 13.83 -14.80 -0.38
N GLU A 73 14.20 -14.28 0.78
CA GLU A 73 13.34 -14.17 1.96
C GLU A 73 12.86 -12.73 2.13
N ILE A 74 11.59 -12.58 2.45
CA ILE A 74 11.04 -11.32 2.96
C ILE A 74 11.22 -11.32 4.46
N VAL A 75 11.96 -10.35 4.97
CA VAL A 75 12.31 -10.24 6.39
C VAL A 75 11.89 -8.89 6.96
N VAL A 76 11.53 -8.92 8.23
CA VAL A 76 11.31 -7.73 9.06
C VAL A 76 12.30 -7.76 10.21
N ARG A 77 12.89 -6.60 10.54
CA ARG A 77 13.74 -6.49 11.73
C ARG A 77 12.93 -5.95 12.89
N SER A 78 12.82 -6.76 13.95
CA SER A 78 12.17 -6.36 15.20
C SER A 78 13.07 -6.71 16.37
N ASP A 79 13.26 -5.77 17.30
CA ASP A 79 14.01 -5.96 18.55
C ASP A 79 15.43 -6.54 18.34
N GLY A 80 16.11 -6.08 17.30
CA GLY A 80 17.45 -6.52 16.92
C GLY A 80 17.49 -7.85 16.15
N GLU A 81 16.40 -8.61 16.11
CA GLU A 81 16.27 -9.90 15.43
C GLU A 81 15.62 -9.76 14.04
N GLU A 82 16.07 -10.56 13.07
CA GLU A 82 15.38 -10.71 11.79
C GLU A 82 14.35 -11.83 11.89
N ARG A 83 13.09 -11.51 11.56
CA ARG A 83 12.02 -12.50 11.45
C ARG A 83 11.64 -12.68 9.97
N ILE A 84 11.60 -13.93 9.53
CA ILE A 84 11.18 -14.29 8.17
C ILE A 84 9.65 -14.20 8.10
N ILE A 85 9.16 -13.43 7.14
CA ILE A 85 7.73 -13.33 6.81
C ILE A 85 7.34 -14.41 5.81
N THR A 86 8.14 -14.57 4.75
CA THR A 86 7.92 -15.56 3.70
C THR A 86 9.19 -15.78 2.88
N ARG A 87 9.23 -16.85 2.08
CA ARG A 87 10.31 -17.19 1.15
C ARG A 87 9.75 -17.35 -0.25
N HIS A 88 10.43 -16.75 -1.23
CA HIS A 88 10.09 -16.83 -2.64
C HIS A 88 11.15 -17.64 -3.40
N GLY A 89 10.68 -18.52 -4.29
CA GLY A 89 11.50 -19.35 -5.18
C GLY A 89 11.20 -19.10 -6.66
N PRO A 90 11.74 -19.94 -7.56
CA PRO A 90 11.61 -19.78 -9.02
C PRO A 90 10.17 -19.60 -9.49
N GLY A 91 9.96 -18.69 -10.44
CA GLY A 91 8.66 -18.31 -11.00
C GLY A 91 7.83 -17.40 -10.10
N GLN A 92 8.22 -17.16 -8.84
CA GLN A 92 7.50 -16.27 -7.94
C GLN A 92 8.07 -14.83 -7.99
N PHE A 93 7.20 -13.86 -7.74
CA PHE A 93 7.57 -12.44 -7.72
C PHE A 93 7.44 -11.81 -6.32
N LEU A 94 8.26 -10.79 -6.10
CA LEU A 94 8.34 -10.01 -4.87
C LEU A 94 7.45 -8.75 -4.93
N GLY A 95 7.25 -8.14 -3.77
CA GLY A 95 6.56 -6.86 -3.61
C GLY A 95 5.12 -6.96 -3.13
N GLU A 96 4.54 -5.81 -2.82
CA GLU A 96 3.13 -5.66 -2.45
C GLU A 96 2.63 -4.25 -2.84
N LEU A 97 1.45 -3.80 -2.39
CA LEU A 97 0.83 -2.52 -2.80
C LEU A 97 1.68 -1.25 -2.56
N ASN A 98 2.65 -1.24 -1.65
CA ASN A 98 3.60 -0.14 -1.45
C ASN A 98 4.44 0.12 -2.70
N LEU A 99 4.70 -0.92 -3.50
CA LEU A 99 5.38 -0.81 -4.78
C LEU A 99 4.56 0.04 -5.75
N LEU A 100 3.25 -0.20 -5.83
CA LEU A 100 2.37 0.55 -6.74
C LEU A 100 2.18 1.98 -6.27
N SER A 101 1.86 2.17 -4.98
CA SER A 101 1.67 3.49 -4.37
C SER A 101 2.96 4.30 -4.24
N GLY A 102 4.13 3.66 -4.27
CA GLY A 102 5.43 4.32 -4.09
C GLY A 102 5.71 4.69 -2.64
N GLN A 103 5.03 4.02 -1.71
CA GLN A 103 5.26 4.15 -0.28
C GLN A 103 6.68 3.66 0.07
N ARG A 104 7.23 4.23 1.16
CA ARG A 104 8.50 3.79 1.73
C ARG A 104 8.48 2.29 2.01
N VAL A 105 9.61 1.64 1.74
CA VAL A 105 9.80 0.21 1.96
C VAL A 105 9.86 -0.08 3.45
N TYR A 106 8.98 -0.96 3.92
CA TYR A 106 8.91 -1.38 5.32
C TYR A 106 9.25 -2.87 5.53
N LEU A 107 9.53 -3.63 4.47
CA LEU A 107 10.03 -5.00 4.53
C LEU A 107 11.27 -5.13 3.65
N SER A 108 12.23 -5.95 4.05
CA SER A 108 13.43 -6.20 3.25
C SER A 108 13.31 -7.50 2.45
N ALA A 109 13.86 -7.54 1.25
CA ALA A 109 14.05 -8.78 0.49
C ALA A 109 15.54 -9.15 0.45
N ARG A 110 15.92 -10.25 1.11
CA ARG A 110 17.30 -10.75 1.19
C ARG A 110 17.43 -12.05 0.43
N VAL A 111 18.43 -12.14 -0.45
CA VAL A 111 18.75 -13.34 -1.22
C VAL A 111 19.40 -14.37 -0.30
N VAL A 112 18.89 -15.61 -0.32
CA VAL A 112 19.37 -16.71 0.52
C VAL A 112 19.97 -17.86 -0.26
N GLU A 113 19.61 -17.98 -1.54
CA GLU A 113 20.24 -18.89 -2.50
C GLU A 113 20.61 -18.08 -3.74
N PRO A 114 21.84 -18.22 -4.28
CA PRO A 114 22.28 -17.44 -5.42
C PRO A 114 21.50 -17.86 -6.68
N GLY A 115 21.37 -16.94 -7.63
CA GLY A 115 20.63 -17.23 -8.85
C GLY A 115 20.45 -16.01 -9.73
N GLU A 116 19.34 -15.98 -10.46
CA GLU A 116 19.00 -14.90 -11.39
C GLU A 116 17.59 -14.39 -11.11
N VAL A 117 17.40 -13.09 -11.33
CA VAL A 117 16.11 -12.42 -11.21
C VAL A 117 15.84 -11.58 -12.46
N ILE A 118 14.56 -11.37 -12.77
CA ILE A 118 14.12 -10.29 -13.64
C ILE A 118 13.88 -9.05 -12.76
N VAL A 119 14.45 -7.92 -13.14
CA VAL A 119 14.18 -6.61 -12.54
C VAL A 119 13.34 -5.80 -13.52
N VAL A 120 12.10 -5.49 -13.15
CA VAL A 120 11.19 -4.65 -13.94
C VAL A 120 11.02 -3.31 -13.22
N PRO A 121 11.39 -2.18 -13.87
CA PRO A 121 11.23 -0.86 -13.28
C PRO A 121 9.78 -0.60 -12.86
N ARG A 122 9.56 0.07 -11.72
CA ARG A 122 8.20 0.38 -11.23
C ARG A 122 7.28 1.02 -12.29
N ALA A 123 7.81 1.93 -13.10
CA ALA A 123 7.05 2.55 -14.19
C ALA A 123 6.62 1.55 -15.28
N ALA A 124 7.47 0.57 -15.60
CA ALA A 124 7.16 -0.50 -16.53
C ALA A 124 6.14 -1.49 -15.94
N LEU A 125 6.18 -1.73 -14.63
CA LEU A 125 5.15 -2.52 -13.93
C LEU A 125 3.77 -1.85 -14.03
N HIS A 126 3.67 -0.55 -13.78
CA HIS A 126 2.42 0.20 -13.94
C HIS A 126 1.85 0.05 -15.36
N HIS A 127 2.72 0.18 -16.37
CA HIS A 127 2.33 -0.06 -17.75
C HIS A 127 1.82 -1.49 -17.99
N LEU A 128 2.55 -2.50 -17.50
CA LEU A 128 2.16 -3.91 -17.62
C LEU A 128 0.77 -4.17 -17.01
N ILE A 129 0.50 -3.66 -15.81
CA ILE A 129 -0.78 -3.90 -15.14
C ILE A 129 -1.94 -3.26 -15.92
N ALA A 130 -1.67 -2.15 -16.63
CA ALA A 130 -2.66 -1.50 -17.48
C ALA A 130 -2.84 -2.20 -18.85
N THR A 131 -1.78 -2.79 -19.43
CA THR A 131 -1.81 -3.31 -20.82
C THR A 131 -1.89 -4.82 -20.93
N ALA A 132 -1.61 -5.58 -19.87
CA ALA A 132 -1.66 -7.05 -19.85
C ALA A 132 -2.66 -7.53 -18.78
N PRO A 133 -3.96 -7.61 -19.10
CA PRO A 133 -5.02 -7.83 -18.10
C PRO A 133 -4.81 -9.07 -17.24
N THR A 134 -4.50 -10.23 -17.84
CA THR A 134 -4.36 -11.50 -17.11
C THR A 134 -3.21 -11.46 -16.11
N LEU A 135 -2.00 -11.09 -16.56
CA LEU A 135 -0.83 -11.02 -15.68
C LEU A 135 -0.94 -9.88 -14.67
N GLY A 136 -1.47 -8.73 -15.10
CA GLY A 136 -1.72 -7.58 -14.24
C GLY A 136 -2.69 -7.90 -13.10
N ASP A 137 -3.76 -8.64 -13.39
CA ASP A 137 -4.74 -9.06 -12.39
C ASP A 137 -4.13 -10.10 -11.42
N THR A 138 -3.33 -11.05 -11.92
CA THR A 138 -2.55 -11.99 -11.06
C THR A 138 -1.66 -11.24 -10.07
N ILE A 139 -0.89 -10.25 -10.54
CA ILE A 139 -0.01 -9.44 -9.68
C ILE A 139 -0.82 -8.64 -8.65
N LEU A 140 -1.90 -7.99 -9.09
CA LEU A 140 -2.72 -7.14 -8.23
C LEU A 140 -3.44 -7.94 -7.13
N VAL A 141 -3.98 -9.10 -7.49
CA VAL A 141 -4.64 -10.02 -6.53
C VAL A 141 -3.62 -10.51 -5.49
N ALA A 142 -2.40 -10.87 -5.91
CA ALA A 142 -1.35 -11.26 -4.99
C ALA A 142 -0.96 -10.10 -4.05
N PHE A 143 -0.83 -8.87 -4.56
CA PHE A 143 -0.51 -7.69 -3.74
C PHE A 143 -1.60 -7.39 -2.71
N LEU A 144 -2.88 -7.49 -3.10
CA LEU A 144 -4.01 -7.35 -2.19
C LEU A 144 -4.02 -8.43 -1.11
N ALA A 145 -3.77 -9.69 -1.48
CA ALA A 145 -3.69 -10.80 -0.54
C ALA A 145 -2.56 -10.61 0.48
N ARG A 146 -1.37 -10.21 0.02
CA ARG A 146 -0.21 -9.88 0.86
C ARG A 146 -0.52 -8.73 1.82
N ARG A 147 -1.14 -7.65 1.33
CA ARG A 147 -1.54 -6.51 2.18
C ARG A 147 -2.53 -6.93 3.26
N SER A 148 -3.54 -7.74 2.91
CA SER A 148 -4.53 -8.28 3.86
C SER A 148 -3.88 -9.13 4.95
N ALA A 149 -2.95 -10.02 4.58
CA ALA A 149 -2.19 -10.84 5.52
C ALA A 149 -1.35 -9.99 6.48
N LEU A 150 -0.67 -8.96 5.97
CA LEU A 150 0.15 -8.04 6.78
C LEU A 150 -0.68 -7.20 7.76
N LEU A 151 -1.88 -6.76 7.36
CA LEU A 151 -2.81 -6.05 8.22
C LEU A 151 -3.36 -6.94 9.34
N SER A 152 -3.60 -8.22 9.05
CA SER A 152 -4.13 -9.20 10.01
C SER A 152 -3.06 -9.75 10.96
N GLY A 153 -1.81 -9.83 10.52
CA GLY A 153 -0.71 -10.51 11.21
C GLY A 153 0.16 -9.64 12.11
N ALA A 154 -0.25 -8.41 12.45
CA ALA A 154 0.54 -7.41 13.18
C ALA A 154 1.99 -7.36 12.68
N SER A 155 2.20 -6.75 11.51
CA SER A 155 3.56 -6.52 10.99
C SER A 155 4.36 -5.67 11.99
N ALA A 156 5.44 -6.23 12.53
CA ALA A 156 6.36 -5.52 13.43
C ALA A 156 7.18 -4.42 12.71
N ALA A 157 7.01 -4.26 11.39
CA ALA A 157 7.73 -3.29 10.59
C ALA A 157 7.41 -1.84 10.97
N ILE A 158 6.15 -1.57 11.32
CA ILE A 158 5.70 -0.26 11.80
C ILE A 158 5.03 -0.49 13.14
N ARG A 159 5.65 0.01 14.21
CA ARG A 159 5.16 -0.14 15.58
C ARG A 159 4.76 1.20 16.14
N VAL A 160 3.52 1.31 16.59
CA VAL A 160 3.00 2.48 17.30
C VAL A 160 3.06 2.17 18.78
N VAL A 161 3.90 2.88 19.53
CA VAL A 161 3.93 2.79 20.99
C VAL A 161 3.21 3.99 21.55
N GLY A 162 2.12 3.77 22.28
CA GLY A 162 1.34 4.87 22.83
C GLY A 162 0.16 4.42 23.66
N SER A 163 -0.15 5.16 24.72
CA SER A 163 -1.27 4.87 25.61
C SER A 163 -2.59 4.84 24.85
N ARG A 164 -3.50 3.93 25.23
CA ARG A 164 -4.88 3.92 24.70
C ARG A 164 -5.70 5.14 25.10
N PHE A 165 -5.27 5.86 26.14
CA PHE A 165 -5.96 7.03 26.68
C PHE A 165 -5.45 8.34 26.08
N SER A 166 -4.38 8.31 25.27
CA SER A 166 -3.84 9.49 24.59
C SER A 166 -4.60 9.79 23.30
N PRO A 167 -5.17 11.00 23.15
CA PRO A 167 -5.78 11.44 21.89
C PRO A 167 -4.78 11.46 20.72
N GLU A 168 -3.51 11.78 20.98
CA GLU A 168 -2.44 11.77 19.98
C GLU A 168 -2.16 10.35 19.48
N SER A 169 -2.10 9.37 20.38
CA SER A 169 -1.96 7.94 20.06
C SER A 169 -3.11 7.46 19.19
N LEU A 170 -4.35 7.84 19.54
CA LEU A 170 -5.53 7.50 18.75
C LEU A 170 -5.45 8.07 17.33
N ARG A 171 -5.08 9.35 17.16
CA ARG A 171 -4.95 10.00 15.84
C ARG A 171 -3.94 9.28 14.93
N VAL A 172 -2.78 8.89 15.46
CA VAL A 172 -1.75 8.18 14.70
C VAL A 172 -2.25 6.81 14.26
N ARG A 173 -2.88 6.06 15.16
CA ARG A 173 -3.43 4.73 14.87
C ARG A 173 -4.57 4.78 13.85
N GLU A 174 -5.50 5.74 14.01
CA GLU A 174 -6.59 5.93 13.06
C GLU A 174 -6.06 6.30 11.67
N PHE A 175 -5.04 7.15 11.59
CA PHE A 175 -4.39 7.47 10.32
C PHE A 175 -3.82 6.22 9.63
N LEU A 176 -3.02 5.42 10.34
CA LEU A 176 -2.43 4.21 9.77
C LEU A 176 -3.50 3.19 9.35
N ALA A 177 -4.50 2.96 10.20
CA ALA A 177 -5.59 2.03 9.92
C ALA A 177 -6.42 2.46 8.70
N ARG A 178 -6.79 3.74 8.60
CA ARG A 178 -7.61 4.25 7.50
C ARG A 178 -6.87 4.30 6.16
N ASN A 179 -5.54 4.44 6.17
CA ASN A 179 -4.73 4.38 4.95
C ASN A 179 -4.23 2.95 4.66
N GLY A 180 -4.73 1.93 5.37
CA GLY A 180 -4.39 0.52 5.12
C GLY A 180 -2.91 0.22 5.33
N ILE A 181 -2.23 0.94 6.23
CA ILE A 181 -0.80 0.75 6.53
C ILE A 181 -0.66 -0.33 7.61
N PRO A 182 0.01 -1.48 7.31
CA PRO A 182 0.26 -2.53 8.29
C PRO A 182 1.06 -1.99 9.46
N HIS A 183 0.52 -2.12 10.68
CA HIS A 183 1.18 -1.68 11.89
C HIS A 183 0.77 -2.54 13.08
N GLU A 184 1.66 -2.60 14.06
CA GLU A 184 1.39 -3.14 15.38
C GLU A 184 1.22 -1.97 16.36
N TRP A 185 0.26 -2.07 17.28
CA TRP A 185 0.10 -1.11 18.36
C TRP A 185 0.46 -1.74 19.70
N LEU A 186 1.38 -1.08 20.40
CA LEU A 186 1.88 -1.48 21.71
C LEU A 186 1.44 -0.47 22.77
N ASP A 187 0.66 -0.94 23.74
CA ASP A 187 0.10 -0.13 24.81
C ASP A 187 0.98 -0.19 26.07
N PRO A 188 1.72 0.89 26.42
CA PRO A 188 2.52 0.91 27.64
C PRO A 188 1.69 0.71 28.93
N ASP A 189 0.36 0.95 28.88
CA ASP A 189 -0.53 0.75 30.03
C ASP A 189 -0.92 -0.73 30.23
N ARG A 190 -0.57 -1.63 29.30
CA ARG A 190 -0.87 -3.07 29.40
C ARG A 190 0.36 -3.95 29.31
N ASP A 191 1.33 -3.53 28.53
CA ASP A 191 2.35 -4.41 28.02
C ASP A 191 3.71 -4.08 28.65
N ALA A 192 4.12 -4.90 29.62
CA ALA A 192 5.39 -4.73 30.32
C ALA A 192 6.61 -4.86 29.38
N ALA A 193 6.45 -5.49 28.20
CA ALA A 193 7.52 -5.57 27.22
C ALA A 193 7.85 -4.21 26.60
N VAL A 194 6.90 -3.26 26.60
CA VAL A 194 7.07 -1.91 26.04
C VAL A 194 8.15 -1.13 26.77
N GLU A 195 8.31 -1.31 28.08
CA GLU A 195 9.39 -0.62 28.80
C GLU A 195 10.79 -0.99 28.31
N ARG A 196 10.98 -2.24 27.87
CA ARG A 196 12.27 -2.67 27.28
C ARG A 196 12.48 -1.99 25.94
N LEU A 197 11.45 -1.96 25.10
CA LEU A 197 11.47 -1.30 23.80
C LEU A 197 11.75 0.20 23.93
N LEU A 198 11.08 0.89 24.86
CA LEU A 198 11.32 2.32 25.12
C LEU A 198 12.76 2.60 25.58
N ARG A 199 13.33 1.72 26.42
CA ARG A 199 14.74 1.83 26.84
C ARG A 199 15.70 1.61 25.69
N GLU A 200 15.45 0.61 24.84
CA GLU A 200 16.29 0.31 23.66
C GLU A 200 16.39 1.52 22.71
N PHE A 201 15.26 2.20 22.46
CA PHE A 201 15.19 3.35 21.57
C PHE A 201 15.43 4.71 22.26
N ALA A 202 15.82 4.69 23.54
CA ALA A 202 16.03 5.89 24.37
C ALA A 202 14.83 6.86 24.29
N VAL A 203 13.61 6.32 24.45
CA VAL A 203 12.35 7.07 24.44
C VAL A 203 11.85 7.22 25.88
N THR A 204 11.53 8.46 26.26
CA THR A 204 10.91 8.79 27.54
C THR A 204 9.38 8.78 27.43
N PRO A 205 8.62 8.53 28.51
CA PRO A 205 7.16 8.55 28.48
C PRO A 205 6.54 9.86 27.97
N GLY A 206 7.21 11.00 28.16
CA GLY A 206 6.77 12.31 27.66
C GLY A 206 6.88 12.52 26.14
N GLU A 207 7.52 11.58 25.44
CA GLU A 207 7.69 11.58 23.98
C GLU A 207 6.66 10.69 23.27
N LEU A 208 5.77 10.04 24.02
CA LEU A 208 4.69 9.22 23.46
C LEU A 208 3.57 10.10 22.83
N PRO A 209 2.88 9.60 21.78
CA PRO A 209 3.14 8.34 21.10
C PRO A 209 4.43 8.39 20.27
N VAL A 210 5.11 7.25 20.10
CA VAL A 210 6.21 7.11 19.14
C VAL A 210 5.87 6.09 18.07
N VAL A 211 6.37 6.30 16.87
CA VAL A 211 6.32 5.32 15.78
C VAL A 211 7.73 4.86 15.48
N ILE A 212 7.93 3.55 15.55
CA ILE A 212 9.20 2.88 15.24
C ILE A 212 9.00 2.17 13.91
N ALA A 213 9.76 2.60 12.90
CA ALA A 213 9.74 2.02 11.57
C ALA A 213 11.10 2.25 10.90
N SER A 214 11.62 1.26 10.15
CA SER A 214 12.81 1.41 9.29
C SER A 214 14.01 2.07 9.94
N GLY A 215 14.32 1.63 11.16
CA GLY A 215 15.42 2.18 11.97
C GLY A 215 15.22 3.63 12.44
N SER A 216 14.04 4.21 12.20
CA SER A 216 13.65 5.55 12.62
C SER A 216 12.70 5.49 13.81
N VAL A 217 12.82 6.48 14.70
CA VAL A 217 11.92 6.68 15.84
C VAL A 217 11.30 8.06 15.71
N LEU A 218 10.06 8.09 15.22
CA LEU A 218 9.27 9.31 15.10
C LEU A 218 8.62 9.60 16.45
N ARG A 219 9.00 10.72 17.07
CA ARG A 219 8.51 11.14 18.39
C ARG A 219 7.33 12.08 18.26
N ARG A 220 6.21 11.76 18.93
CA ARG A 220 4.94 12.48 18.84
C ARG A 220 4.56 12.84 17.40
N PRO A 221 4.58 11.89 16.45
CA PRO A 221 4.32 12.21 15.05
C PRO A 221 2.89 12.69 14.88
N THR A 222 2.72 13.71 14.04
CA THR A 222 1.41 14.06 13.50
C THR A 222 1.08 13.13 12.32
N PRO A 223 -0.20 12.96 11.95
CA PRO A 223 -0.57 12.25 10.72
C PRO A 223 0.18 12.76 9.47
N GLY A 224 0.37 14.08 9.35
CA GLY A 224 1.14 14.67 8.25
C GLY A 224 2.62 14.30 8.26
N GLY A 225 3.28 14.37 9.43
CA GLY A 225 4.69 13.97 9.55
C GLY A 225 4.90 12.47 9.31
N LEU A 226 3.92 11.64 9.70
CA LEU A 226 3.94 10.21 9.40
C LEU A 226 3.68 9.92 7.91
N ALA A 227 2.78 10.65 7.27
CA ALA A 227 2.55 10.57 5.83
C ALA A 227 3.81 10.94 5.04
N GLU A 228 4.51 12.00 5.43
CA GLU A 228 5.77 12.41 4.82
C GLU A 228 6.82 11.32 4.95
N TYR A 229 6.98 10.77 6.16
CA TYR A 229 7.88 9.64 6.39
C TYR A 229 7.54 8.44 5.50
N LEU A 230 6.26 8.08 5.37
CA LEU A 230 5.80 6.94 4.57
C LEU A 230 5.82 7.19 3.06
N GLY A 231 6.14 8.40 2.60
CA GLY A 231 6.14 8.75 1.18
C GLY A 231 4.75 9.02 0.59
N LEU A 232 3.74 9.26 1.44
CA LEU A 232 2.33 9.50 1.08
C LEU A 232 2.02 10.97 0.75
N THR A 233 3.06 11.81 0.64
CA THR A 233 2.91 13.26 0.40
C THR A 233 3.39 13.64 -0.98
N ILE A 234 2.85 14.73 -1.53
CA ILE A 234 3.22 15.23 -2.86
C ILE A 234 4.71 15.54 -3.02
N ASN A 235 5.44 15.80 -1.92
CA ASN A 235 6.87 16.07 -1.94
C ASN A 235 7.70 14.86 -2.39
N SER A 236 7.13 13.65 -2.40
CA SER A 236 7.76 12.47 -2.98
C SER A 236 7.68 12.42 -4.51
N LEU A 237 6.90 13.30 -5.14
CA LEU A 237 6.71 13.31 -6.59
C LEU A 237 7.74 14.21 -7.30
N PRO A 238 8.33 13.75 -8.42
CA PRO A 238 9.36 14.50 -9.14
C PRO A 238 8.82 15.74 -9.88
N GLU A 239 7.54 15.73 -10.26
CA GLU A 239 6.88 16.81 -10.99
C GLU A 239 5.62 17.29 -10.25
N ARG A 240 5.35 18.59 -10.34
CA ARG A 240 4.22 19.26 -9.64
C ARG A 240 3.17 19.85 -10.59
N CYS A 241 3.22 19.45 -11.86
CA CYS A 241 2.25 19.84 -12.87
C CYS A 241 1.49 18.58 -13.32
N PHE A 242 0.17 18.62 -13.18
CA PHE A 242 -0.73 17.51 -13.45
C PHE A 242 -1.70 17.87 -14.57
N ASP A 243 -2.22 16.85 -15.25
CA ASP A 243 -3.29 17.06 -16.22
C ASP A 243 -4.64 17.20 -15.50
N LEU A 244 -4.82 16.47 -14.38
CA LEU A 244 -6.00 16.52 -13.52
C LEU A 244 -5.59 16.53 -12.03
N VAL A 245 -6.12 17.49 -11.26
CA VAL A 245 -5.98 17.52 -9.80
C VAL A 245 -7.35 17.36 -9.15
N VAL A 246 -7.61 16.23 -8.53
CA VAL A 246 -8.87 15.94 -7.83
C VAL A 246 -8.76 16.34 -6.37
N VAL A 247 -9.68 17.19 -5.89
CA VAL A 247 -9.75 17.61 -4.48
C VAL A 247 -10.78 16.76 -3.74
N GLY A 248 -10.30 15.93 -2.82
CA GLY A 248 -11.07 14.97 -2.01
C GLY A 248 -10.99 13.55 -2.56
N ALA A 249 -10.79 12.57 -1.69
CA ALA A 249 -10.67 11.14 -2.04
C ALA A 249 -11.84 10.30 -1.51
N GLY A 250 -13.05 10.86 -1.49
CA GLY A 250 -14.29 10.08 -1.37
C GLY A 250 -14.65 9.35 -2.68
N PRO A 251 -15.81 8.66 -2.76
CA PRO A 251 -16.21 7.94 -3.97
C PRO A 251 -16.20 8.78 -5.24
N ALA A 252 -16.63 10.04 -5.16
CA ALA A 252 -16.64 10.95 -6.32
C ALA A 252 -15.20 11.24 -6.82
N GLY A 253 -14.29 11.55 -5.89
CA GLY A 253 -12.91 11.85 -6.25
C GLY A 253 -12.13 10.62 -6.69
N LEU A 254 -12.34 9.48 -6.03
CA LEU A 254 -11.74 8.21 -6.46
C LEU A 254 -12.25 7.79 -7.84
N ALA A 255 -13.53 7.98 -8.14
CA ALA A 255 -14.04 7.76 -9.49
C ALA A 255 -13.38 8.69 -10.50
N ALA A 256 -13.30 10.00 -10.23
CA ALA A 256 -12.60 10.94 -11.10
C ALA A 256 -11.12 10.55 -11.32
N ALA A 257 -10.46 10.07 -10.28
CA ALA A 257 -9.08 9.60 -10.34
C ALA A 257 -8.91 8.38 -11.24
N VAL A 258 -9.78 7.37 -11.08
CA VAL A 258 -9.80 6.17 -11.93
C VAL A 258 -9.99 6.55 -13.40
N TYR A 259 -11.01 7.35 -13.70
CA TYR A 259 -11.32 7.73 -15.08
C TYR A 259 -10.24 8.63 -15.70
N GLY A 260 -9.70 9.58 -14.94
CA GLY A 260 -8.62 10.44 -15.43
C GLY A 260 -7.35 9.63 -15.74
N ALA A 261 -6.92 8.80 -14.79
CA ALA A 261 -5.71 8.01 -14.94
C ALA A 261 -5.84 6.92 -16.02
N SER A 262 -7.01 6.30 -16.19
CA SER A 262 -7.22 5.29 -17.24
C SER A 262 -7.10 5.86 -18.65
N GLU A 263 -7.39 7.15 -18.83
CA GLU A 263 -7.19 7.89 -20.10
C GLU A 263 -5.77 8.45 -20.24
N GLY A 264 -4.84 8.05 -19.36
CA GLY A 264 -3.44 8.44 -19.39
C GLY A 264 -3.16 9.85 -18.86
N LEU A 265 -4.13 10.50 -18.19
CA LEU A 265 -3.89 11.79 -17.55
C LEU A 265 -3.00 11.61 -16.33
N ARG A 266 -2.00 12.49 -16.17
CA ARG A 266 -1.25 12.59 -14.92
C ARG A 266 -2.17 13.15 -13.86
N THR A 267 -2.67 12.25 -13.01
CA THR A 267 -3.77 12.53 -12.09
C THR A 267 -3.27 12.53 -10.65
N LEU A 268 -3.49 13.64 -9.95
CA LEU A 268 -3.25 13.75 -8.51
C LEU A 268 -4.57 13.81 -7.76
N VAL A 269 -4.69 13.11 -6.65
CA VAL A 269 -5.78 13.24 -5.69
C VAL A 269 -5.23 13.80 -4.39
N VAL A 270 -5.85 14.86 -3.88
CA VAL A 270 -5.49 15.52 -2.62
C VAL A 270 -6.60 15.28 -1.61
N GLU A 271 -6.29 14.65 -0.47
CA GLU A 271 -7.27 14.30 0.56
C GLU A 271 -6.88 14.86 1.93
N MET A 272 -7.80 15.55 2.60
CA MET A 272 -7.54 16.27 3.85
C MET A 272 -7.32 15.36 5.07
N ALA A 273 -7.87 14.15 5.08
CA ALA A 273 -7.85 13.28 6.25
C ALA A 273 -7.43 11.84 5.94
N ALA A 274 -8.28 11.10 5.22
CA ALA A 274 -8.00 9.72 4.85
C ALA A 274 -8.81 9.35 3.62
N VAL A 275 -8.21 8.51 2.79
CA VAL A 275 -8.85 8.07 1.55
C VAL A 275 -10.12 7.26 1.85
N GLY A 276 -11.13 7.44 1.01
CA GLY A 276 -12.45 6.83 1.10
C GLY A 276 -13.56 7.77 1.56
N GLY A 277 -13.20 8.92 2.14
CA GLY A 277 -14.17 9.93 2.59
C GLY A 277 -15.22 9.34 3.54
N GLN A 278 -16.46 9.84 3.45
CA GLN A 278 -17.54 9.36 4.30
C GLN A 278 -17.87 7.88 4.05
N ALA A 279 -17.83 7.43 2.79
CA ALA A 279 -18.16 6.06 2.43
C ALA A 279 -17.24 5.05 3.13
N GLY A 280 -15.94 5.36 3.25
CA GLY A 280 -14.95 4.50 3.90
C GLY A 280 -15.28 4.15 5.36
N THR A 281 -16.09 4.96 6.04
CA THR A 281 -16.50 4.72 7.44
C THR A 281 -17.76 3.86 7.59
N SER A 282 -18.44 3.53 6.49
CA SER A 282 -19.66 2.72 6.54
C SER A 282 -19.32 1.25 6.80
N SER A 283 -20.00 0.63 7.76
CA SER A 283 -19.86 -0.82 8.02
C SER A 283 -20.39 -1.67 6.87
N ARG A 284 -21.48 -1.21 6.23
CA ARG A 284 -22.09 -1.87 5.08
C ARG A 284 -22.86 -0.87 4.22
N ILE A 285 -22.70 -0.97 2.91
CA ILE A 285 -23.42 -0.20 1.90
C ILE A 285 -24.21 -1.20 1.07
N GLU A 286 -25.54 -1.16 1.16
CA GLU A 286 -26.45 -2.08 0.46
C GLU A 286 -27.05 -1.46 -0.82
N ASN A 287 -26.86 -0.15 -1.02
CA ASN A 287 -27.44 0.63 -2.11
C ASN A 287 -26.39 1.12 -3.13
N TYR A 288 -25.22 0.47 -3.21
CA TYR A 288 -24.21 0.77 -4.23
C TYR A 288 -24.36 -0.20 -5.41
N LEU A 289 -24.54 0.35 -6.61
CA LEU A 289 -24.71 -0.44 -7.83
C LEU A 289 -23.55 -1.42 -8.05
N GLY A 290 -23.85 -2.58 -8.62
CA GLY A 290 -22.85 -3.65 -8.85
C GLY A 290 -22.57 -4.54 -7.62
N PHE A 291 -23.11 -4.22 -6.44
CA PHE A 291 -22.96 -5.03 -5.22
C PHE A 291 -24.33 -5.47 -4.66
N PRO A 292 -24.98 -6.48 -5.27
CA PRO A 292 -26.34 -6.88 -4.90
C PRO A 292 -26.46 -7.42 -3.46
N THR A 293 -25.37 -7.91 -2.87
CA THR A 293 -25.30 -8.36 -1.47
C THR A 293 -24.69 -7.30 -0.53
N GLY A 294 -24.48 -6.08 -1.03
CA GLY A 294 -23.76 -5.00 -0.36
C GLY A 294 -22.24 -5.23 -0.25
N ILE A 295 -21.55 -4.17 0.15
CA ILE A 295 -20.09 -4.13 0.35
C ILE A 295 -19.75 -3.26 1.58
N SER A 296 -18.65 -3.53 2.29
CA SER A 296 -18.21 -2.61 3.35
C SER A 296 -17.70 -1.30 2.73
N GLY A 297 -17.82 -0.20 3.48
CA GLY A 297 -17.30 1.09 3.05
C GLY A 297 -15.80 1.06 2.78
N GLY A 298 -15.04 0.44 3.69
CA GLY A 298 -13.60 0.26 3.57
C GLY A 298 -13.21 -0.56 2.34
N ASP A 299 -13.88 -1.69 2.07
CA ASP A 299 -13.58 -2.52 0.89
C ASP A 299 -13.87 -1.78 -0.41
N LEU A 300 -15.00 -1.06 -0.47
CA LEU A 300 -15.37 -0.27 -1.65
C LEU A 300 -14.29 0.77 -1.96
N THR A 301 -13.85 1.53 -0.96
CA THR A 301 -12.88 2.60 -1.15
C THR A 301 -11.48 2.06 -1.40
N GLN A 302 -11.08 0.97 -0.74
CA GLN A 302 -9.78 0.35 -0.97
C GLN A 302 -9.66 -0.22 -2.39
N ARG A 303 -10.72 -0.84 -2.91
CA ARG A 303 -10.76 -1.29 -4.32
C ARG A 303 -10.60 -0.12 -5.29
N ALA A 304 -11.27 1.00 -5.02
CA ALA A 304 -11.17 2.19 -5.86
C ALA A 304 -9.77 2.83 -5.81
N VAL A 305 -9.11 2.85 -4.64
CA VAL A 305 -7.70 3.28 -4.52
C VAL A 305 -6.79 2.43 -5.37
N VAL A 306 -6.89 1.11 -5.21
CA VAL A 306 -6.05 0.15 -5.92
C VAL A 306 -6.26 0.26 -7.42
N GLN A 307 -7.49 0.51 -7.87
CA GLN A 307 -7.79 0.77 -9.27
C GLN A 307 -7.19 2.09 -9.77
N ALA A 308 -7.27 3.16 -8.99
CA ALA A 308 -6.69 4.45 -9.35
C ALA A 308 -5.15 4.35 -9.45
N GLU A 309 -4.51 3.73 -8.45
CA GLU A 309 -3.07 3.49 -8.42
C GLU A 309 -2.62 2.57 -9.56
N LYS A 310 -3.41 1.53 -9.90
CA LYS A 310 -3.17 0.67 -11.08
C LYS A 310 -3.04 1.47 -12.37
N PHE A 311 -3.81 2.54 -12.52
CA PHE A 311 -3.72 3.42 -13.69
C PHE A 311 -2.70 4.56 -13.52
N GLY A 312 -1.95 4.58 -12.41
CA GLY A 312 -0.92 5.58 -12.15
C GLY A 312 -1.42 6.88 -11.52
N ALA A 313 -2.64 6.92 -10.98
CA ALA A 313 -3.07 8.06 -10.17
C ALA A 313 -2.23 8.14 -8.89
N HIS A 314 -1.82 9.35 -8.52
CA HIS A 314 -1.12 9.61 -7.27
C HIS A 314 -2.11 10.11 -6.21
N LEU A 315 -2.15 9.47 -5.05
CA LEU A 315 -2.99 9.90 -3.94
C LEU A 315 -2.10 10.47 -2.83
N THR A 316 -2.46 11.66 -2.34
CA THR A 316 -1.75 12.34 -1.25
C THR A 316 -2.70 12.56 -0.07
N SER A 317 -2.29 12.10 1.12
CA SER A 317 -3.09 12.18 2.36
C SER A 317 -2.19 12.11 3.61
N PRO A 318 -2.40 12.95 4.64
CA PRO A 318 -3.41 14.00 4.75
C PRO A 318 -2.85 15.33 4.21
N CYS A 319 -3.64 16.01 3.37
CA CYS A 319 -3.29 17.29 2.78
C CYS A 319 -4.56 18.09 2.42
N THR A 320 -4.70 19.28 2.98
CA THR A 320 -5.91 20.11 2.77
C THR A 320 -5.69 21.10 1.65
N ALA A 321 -6.55 21.11 0.64
CA ALA A 321 -6.64 22.20 -0.32
C ALA A 321 -7.27 23.43 0.35
N SER A 322 -6.57 24.57 0.31
CA SER A 322 -6.93 25.82 1.00
C SER A 322 -7.44 26.91 0.07
N SER A 323 -6.97 26.95 -1.18
CA SER A 323 -7.48 27.86 -2.21
C SER A 323 -7.22 27.33 -3.61
N LEU A 324 -7.97 27.85 -4.57
CA LEU A 324 -7.84 27.60 -6.00
C LEU A 324 -7.71 28.96 -6.70
N ARG A 325 -6.71 29.08 -7.58
CA ARG A 325 -6.50 30.27 -8.41
C ARG A 325 -6.11 29.88 -9.83
N GLU A 326 -6.25 30.80 -10.77
CA GLU A 326 -5.67 30.64 -12.11
C GLU A 326 -4.34 31.41 -12.18
N GLU A 327 -3.29 30.77 -12.69
CA GLU A 327 -1.96 31.36 -12.86
C GLU A 327 -1.30 30.81 -14.13
N ALA A 328 -0.89 31.70 -15.03
CA ALA A 328 -0.24 31.34 -16.31
C ALA A 328 -0.98 30.24 -17.11
N GLY A 329 -2.31 30.33 -17.18
CA GLY A 329 -3.16 29.39 -17.92
C GLY A 329 -3.34 28.01 -17.26
N HIS A 330 -2.92 27.86 -16.01
CA HIS A 330 -3.13 26.66 -15.21
C HIS A 330 -3.99 26.97 -13.98
N LEU A 331 -4.68 25.96 -13.48
CA LEU A 331 -5.38 26.00 -12.20
C LEU A 331 -4.39 25.58 -11.10
N VAL A 332 -4.15 26.46 -10.13
CA VAL A 332 -3.22 26.22 -9.03
C VAL A 332 -3.98 26.04 -7.72
N VAL A 333 -3.84 24.85 -7.13
CA VAL A 333 -4.37 24.49 -5.82
C VAL A 333 -3.28 24.74 -4.77
N ARG A 334 -3.57 25.62 -3.79
CA ARG A 334 -2.70 25.85 -2.63
C ARG A 334 -3.05 24.85 -1.53
N LEU A 335 -2.07 24.10 -1.06
CA LEU A 335 -2.20 23.17 0.05
C LEU A 335 -1.94 23.88 1.40
N SER A 336 -2.44 23.29 2.49
CA SER A 336 -2.34 23.86 3.84
C SER A 336 -0.92 23.97 4.39
N ASP A 337 0.02 23.21 3.83
CA ASP A 337 1.46 23.30 4.14
C ASP A 337 2.18 24.41 3.35
N GLY A 338 1.44 25.16 2.53
CA GLY A 338 1.96 26.20 1.65
C GLY A 338 2.38 25.71 0.26
N THR A 339 2.35 24.40 -0.01
CA THR A 339 2.69 23.85 -1.32
C THR A 339 1.69 24.29 -2.39
N ASP A 340 2.18 24.67 -3.57
CA ASP A 340 1.35 24.90 -4.76
C ASP A 340 1.41 23.70 -5.70
N VAL A 341 0.24 23.33 -6.23
CA VAL A 341 0.07 22.27 -7.22
C VAL A 341 -0.62 22.84 -8.44
N ALA A 342 0.00 22.70 -9.62
CA ALA A 342 -0.60 23.15 -10.87
C ALA A 342 -1.31 21.98 -11.57
N GLY A 343 -2.51 22.23 -12.07
CA GLY A 343 -3.32 21.33 -12.88
C GLY A 343 -3.81 22.01 -14.14
N ARG A 344 -4.00 21.24 -15.22
CA ARG A 344 -4.77 21.73 -16.39
C ARG A 344 -6.28 21.73 -16.11
N ALA A 345 -6.73 20.82 -15.25
CA ALA A 345 -8.09 20.74 -14.71
C ALA A 345 -8.07 20.43 -13.21
N VAL A 346 -9.12 20.88 -12.49
CA VAL A 346 -9.38 20.60 -11.06
C VAL A 346 -10.82 20.15 -10.88
#